data_AF-A0A1L9TJE4-F1
#
_entry.id   AF-A0A1L9TJE4-F1
#
_cell.length_a   1.000
_cell.length_b   1.000
_cell.length_c   1.000
_cell.angle_alpha   90.00
_cell.angle_beta   90.00
_cell.angle_gamma   90.00
#
_symmetry.space_group_name_H-M   'P 1'
#
loop_
_entity.id
_entity.type
_entity.pdbx_description
1 polymer ?
#
loop_
_entity_poly.entity_id
_entity_poly.type
_entity_poly.pdbx_seq_one_letter_code
_entity_poly.pdbx_strand_id
1 'polypeptide(L)'
;MGGTYEFVKTSSANLRETEDAWNVALGGFFSGAILGLRARTFPALLGHGAALATAMGAFEYTGGSLFGYKKDRDVDEFERREQLRTQWRTSGEQTLAELGEGRGIYGPGYQERRRERIKEAYGIDVPTSAPAS
;
A
#
# COMPACT_ATOMS: atom_id res chain seq x y z
N MET A 1 13.15 -16.20 19.40
CA MET A 1 12.72 -15.07 18.55
C MET A 1 12.74 -15.42 17.07
N GLY A 2 13.88 -15.83 16.49
CA GLY A 2 13.99 -16.13 15.06
C GLY A 2 13.02 -17.20 14.54
N GLY A 3 12.80 -18.29 15.28
CA GLY A 3 11.84 -19.33 14.87
C GLY A 3 10.39 -18.84 14.77
N THR A 4 9.91 -18.06 15.75
CA THR A 4 8.57 -17.46 15.70
C THR A 4 8.47 -16.41 14.59
N TYR A 5 9.52 -15.61 14.41
CA TYR A 5 9.61 -14.62 13.35
C TYR A 5 9.43 -15.27 11.97
N GLU A 6 10.24 -16.28 11.64
CA GLU A 6 10.16 -16.95 10.35
C GLU A 6 8.84 -17.71 10.19
N PHE A 7 8.39 -18.43 11.22
CA PHE A 7 7.11 -19.14 11.15
C PHE A 7 5.94 -18.19 10.82
N VAL A 8 5.84 -17.05 11.50
CA VAL A 8 4.77 -16.08 11.25
C VAL A 8 4.95 -15.39 9.89
N LYS A 9 6.18 -15.05 9.51
CA LYS A 9 6.49 -14.44 8.20
C LYS A 9 6.06 -15.39 7.06
N THR A 10 6.50 -16.64 7.09
CA THR A 10 6.15 -17.63 6.05
C THR A 10 4.66 -17.98 6.07
N SER A 11 4.05 -18.14 7.25
CA SER A 11 2.62 -18.43 7.33
C SER A 11 1.76 -17.27 6.82
N SER A 12 2.12 -16.03 7.12
CA SER A 12 1.40 -14.85 6.62
C SER A 12 1.59 -14.66 5.11
N ALA A 13 2.80 -14.89 4.59
CA ALA A 13 3.07 -14.89 3.16
C ALA A 13 2.23 -15.94 2.42
N ASN A 14 2.14 -17.16 2.97
CA ASN A 14 1.36 -18.25 2.37
C ASN A 14 -0.16 -17.98 2.43
N LEU A 15 -0.66 -17.42 3.55
CA LEU A 15 -2.09 -17.12 3.69
C LEU A 15 -2.56 -15.96 2.83
N ARG A 16 -1.67 -14.99 2.55
CA ARG A 16 -1.99 -13.80 1.76
C ARG A 16 -1.57 -13.94 0.30
N GLU A 17 -0.81 -14.98 -0.03
CA GLU A 17 -0.22 -15.22 -1.35
C GLU A 17 0.59 -14.00 -1.87
N THR A 18 1.09 -13.18 -0.95
CA THR A 18 1.82 -11.94 -1.25
C THR A 18 3.07 -11.85 -0.39
N GLU A 19 4.21 -11.55 -1.01
CA GLU A 19 5.46 -11.24 -0.32
C GLU A 19 5.61 -9.73 -0.13
N ASP A 20 5.28 -9.24 1.07
CA ASP A 20 5.35 -7.81 1.38
C ASP A 20 5.89 -7.51 2.79
N ALA A 21 6.09 -6.22 3.05
CA ALA A 21 6.60 -5.72 4.34
C ALA A 21 5.67 -6.04 5.53
N TRP A 22 4.38 -6.30 5.28
CA TRP A 22 3.43 -6.67 6.32
C TRP A 22 3.73 -8.04 6.92
N ASN A 23 4.21 -9.00 6.13
CA ASN A 23 4.63 -10.31 6.65
C ASN A 23 5.79 -10.18 7.65
N VAL A 24 6.73 -9.29 7.35
CA VAL A 24 7.87 -8.97 8.24
C VAL A 24 7.42 -8.20 9.48
N ALA A 25 6.50 -7.25 9.34
CA ALA A 25 5.92 -6.54 10.47
C ALA A 25 5.20 -7.49 11.43
N LEU A 26 4.43 -8.46 10.91
CA LEU A 26 3.77 -9.50 11.72
C LEU A 26 4.79 -10.41 12.41
N GLY A 27 5.81 -10.89 11.70
CA GLY A 27 6.92 -11.64 12.32
C GLY A 27 7.62 -10.84 13.43
N GLY A 28 7.85 -9.55 13.19
CA GLY A 28 8.40 -8.59 14.16
C GLY A 28 7.50 -8.43 15.39
N PHE A 29 6.18 -8.32 15.19
CA PHE A 29 5.21 -8.21 16.28
C PHE A 29 5.25 -9.42 17.22
N PHE A 30 5.13 -10.63 16.67
CA PHE A 30 5.08 -11.84 17.48
C PHE A 30 6.42 -12.16 18.15
N SER A 31 7.54 -11.88 17.47
CA SER A 31 8.86 -12.01 18.10
C SER A 31 9.08 -10.98 19.21
N GLY A 32 8.61 -9.73 19.04
CA GLY A 32 8.64 -8.68 20.07
C GLY A 32 7.71 -8.94 21.24
N ALA A 33 6.53 -9.49 20.98
CA ALA A 33 5.61 -9.92 22.02
C ALA A 33 6.25 -11.00 22.92
N ILE A 34 6.95 -11.98 22.34
CA ILE A 34 7.67 -12.99 23.14
C ILE A 34 8.78 -12.35 24.00
N LEU A 35 9.42 -11.28 23.53
CA LEU A 35 10.38 -10.53 24.35
C LEU A 35 9.69 -9.85 25.53
N GLY A 36 8.54 -9.21 25.28
CA GLY A 36 7.71 -8.56 26.28
C GLY A 36 7.08 -9.52 27.30
N LEU A 37 6.87 -10.80 26.95
CA LEU A 37 6.35 -11.82 27.88
C LEU A 37 7.22 -11.98 29.13
N ARG A 38 8.54 -11.75 29.04
CA ARG A 38 9.43 -11.81 30.20
C ARG A 38 9.04 -10.83 31.31
N ALA A 39 8.49 -9.67 30.94
CA ALA A 39 8.03 -8.66 31.88
C ALA A 39 6.69 -9.01 32.55
N ARG A 40 6.00 -10.07 32.10
CA ARG A 40 4.73 -10.59 32.65
C ARG A 40 3.61 -9.54 32.76
N THR A 41 3.62 -8.54 31.89
CA THR A 41 2.58 -7.52 31.82
C THR A 41 2.08 -7.35 30.39
N PHE A 42 0.77 -7.15 30.23
CA PHE A 42 0.15 -6.91 28.92
C PHE A 42 0.66 -5.65 28.21
N PRO A 43 0.89 -4.51 28.91
CA PRO A 43 1.48 -3.34 28.28
C PRO A 43 2.89 -3.60 27.73
N ALA A 44 3.72 -4.37 28.44
CA ALA A 44 5.05 -4.71 27.94
C ALA A 44 4.97 -5.65 26.72
N LEU A 45 4.05 -6.62 26.72
CA LEU A 45 3.78 -7.48 25.57
C LEU A 45 3.48 -6.66 24.30
N LEU A 46 2.48 -5.78 24.38
CA LEU A 46 2.02 -4.98 23.24
C LEU A 46 3.06 -3.92 22.85
N GLY A 47 3.71 -3.29 23.83
CA GLY A 47 4.73 -2.27 23.58
C GLY A 47 5.94 -2.82 22.82
N HIS A 48 6.48 -3.97 23.25
CA HIS A 48 7.61 -4.60 22.57
C HIS A 48 7.19 -5.18 21.21
N GLY A 49 5.99 -5.76 21.12
CA GLY A 49 5.44 -6.23 19.86
C GLY A 49 5.30 -5.08 18.85
N ALA A 50 4.62 -3.99 19.21
CA ALA A 50 4.43 -2.84 18.34
C ALA A 50 5.77 -2.18 17.95
N ALA A 51 6.69 -2.00 18.90
CA ALA A 51 8.00 -1.41 18.63
C ALA A 51 8.80 -2.22 17.60
N LEU A 52 8.89 -3.55 17.77
CA LEU A 52 9.58 -4.40 16.80
C LEU A 52 8.81 -4.55 15.48
N ALA A 53 7.48 -4.56 15.51
CA ALA A 53 6.67 -4.57 14.29
C ALA A 53 6.93 -3.35 13.42
N THR A 54 6.94 -2.15 14.02
CA THR A 54 7.24 -0.91 13.30
C THR A 54 8.69 -0.87 12.83
N ALA A 55 9.65 -1.27 13.67
CA ALA A 55 11.06 -1.28 13.29
C ALA A 55 11.35 -2.24 12.13
N MET A 56 10.87 -3.49 12.22
CA MET A 56 11.06 -4.51 11.18
C MET A 56 10.26 -4.19 9.92
N GLY A 57 9.01 -3.73 10.07
CA GLY A 57 8.17 -3.31 8.95
C GLY A 57 8.79 -2.13 8.19
N ALA A 58 9.31 -1.12 8.89
CA ALA A 58 10.03 -0.02 8.27
C ALA A 58 11.31 -0.49 7.58
N PHE A 59 12.07 -1.39 8.21
CA PHE A 59 13.28 -1.95 7.63
C PHE A 59 13.01 -2.68 6.30
N GLU A 60 12.01 -3.57 6.27
CA GLU A 60 11.64 -4.28 5.04
C GLU A 60 11.07 -3.33 3.98
N TYR A 61 10.22 -2.39 4.39
CA TYR A 61 9.67 -1.37 3.50
C TYR A 61 10.77 -0.53 2.82
N THR A 62 11.89 -0.30 3.52
CA THR A 62 13.05 0.42 2.96
C THR A 62 13.97 -0.46 2.12
N GLY A 63 13.66 -1.75 1.94
CA GLY A 63 14.39 -2.67 1.07
C GLY A 63 15.20 -3.75 1.80
N GLY A 64 14.98 -3.96 3.10
CA GLY A 64 15.41 -5.18 3.82
C GLY A 64 16.93 -5.43 3.87
N SER A 65 17.76 -4.43 3.57
CA SER A 65 19.21 -4.58 3.46
C SER A 65 19.96 -3.52 4.25
N LEU A 66 20.88 -3.98 5.11
CA LEU A 66 21.83 -3.11 5.84
C LEU A 66 23.00 -2.62 4.97
N PHE A 67 23.24 -3.28 3.84
CA PHE A 67 24.40 -3.03 2.97
C PHE A 67 24.03 -2.24 1.70
N GLY A 68 22.86 -1.60 1.70
CA GLY A 68 22.31 -0.86 0.57
C GLY A 68 21.51 -1.75 -0.39
N TYR A 69 20.77 -1.08 -1.28
CA TYR A 69 19.97 -1.73 -2.31
C TYR A 69 20.89 -2.49 -3.27
N LYS A 70 20.79 -3.82 -3.26
CA LYS A 70 21.44 -4.64 -4.28
C LYS A 70 20.67 -4.41 -5.58
N LYS A 71 21.35 -3.80 -6.55
CA LYS A 71 20.78 -3.50 -7.85
C LYS A 71 20.31 -4.80 -8.50
N ASP A 72 19.03 -4.83 -8.85
CA ASP A 72 18.48 -5.90 -9.64
C ASP A 72 19.21 -5.94 -10.99
N ARG A 73 19.77 -7.11 -11.33
CA ARG A 73 20.62 -7.26 -12.53
C ARG A 73 19.79 -7.49 -13.78
N ASP A 74 18.52 -7.83 -13.61
CA ASP A 74 17.60 -8.17 -14.70
C ASP A 74 16.87 -6.95 -15.27
N VAL A 75 16.95 -5.79 -14.59
CA VAL A 75 16.34 -4.53 -15.05
C VAL A 75 17.34 -3.74 -15.89
N ASP A 76 16.95 -3.35 -17.11
CA ASP A 76 17.74 -2.39 -17.89
C ASP A 76 17.69 -1.01 -17.23
N GLU A 77 18.78 -0.65 -16.57
CA GLU A 77 18.93 0.62 -15.88
C GLU A 77 18.87 1.81 -16.84
N PHE A 78 19.31 1.64 -18.08
CA PHE A 78 19.25 2.70 -19.07
C PHE A 78 17.79 3.02 -19.37
N GLU A 79 17.01 1.99 -19.69
CA GLU A 79 15.58 2.12 -19.98
C GLU A 79 14.81 2.68 -18.77
N ARG A 80 15.03 2.16 -17.56
CA ARG A 80 14.39 2.69 -16.34
C ARG A 80 14.70 4.16 -16.11
N ARG A 81 15.96 4.57 -16.26
CA ARG A 81 16.37 5.98 -16.08
C ARG A 81 15.89 6.86 -17.21
N GLU A 82 15.78 6.33 -18.43
CA GLU A 82 15.22 7.05 -19.55
C GLU A 82 13.72 7.27 -19.36
N GLN A 83 12.97 6.24 -18.93
CA GLN A 83 11.56 6.36 -18.56
C GLN A 83 11.36 7.42 -17.47
N LEU A 84 12.13 7.37 -16.37
CA LEU A 84 12.06 8.38 -15.30
C LEU A 84 12.41 9.80 -15.78
N ARG A 85 13.34 9.94 -16.73
CA ARG A 85 13.74 11.25 -17.28
C ARG A 85 12.77 11.79 -18.32
N THR A 86 12.09 10.92 -19.07
CA THR A 86 11.21 11.31 -20.17
C THR A 86 9.73 11.42 -19.74
N GLN A 87 9.38 10.91 -18.56
CA GLN A 87 8.04 10.98 -17.99
C GLN A 87 7.71 12.37 -17.42
N TRP A 88 7.58 13.36 -18.30
CA TRP A 88 7.16 14.72 -17.95
C TRP A 88 5.63 14.87 -17.85
N ARG A 89 4.87 13.98 -18.48
CA ARG A 89 3.40 13.95 -18.47
C ARG A 89 2.92 12.52 -18.38
N THR A 90 2.01 12.27 -17.44
CA THR A 90 1.27 11.01 -17.31
C THR A 90 -0.01 11.09 -18.13
N SER A 91 -0.43 9.98 -18.74
CA SER A 91 -1.71 9.96 -19.45
C SER A 91 -2.87 10.17 -18.45
N GLY A 92 -3.93 10.87 -18.89
CA GLY A 92 -5.11 11.10 -18.05
C GLY A 92 -5.77 9.78 -17.64
N GLU A 93 -5.77 8.79 -18.53
CA GLU A 93 -6.31 7.45 -18.28
C GLU A 93 -5.52 6.68 -17.22
N GLN A 94 -4.18 6.73 -17.26
CA GLN A 94 -3.34 6.12 -16.22
C GLN A 94 -3.60 6.78 -14.86
N THR A 95 -3.69 8.11 -14.84
CA THR A 95 -3.99 8.87 -13.61
C THR A 95 -5.35 8.47 -13.03
N LEU A 96 -6.36 8.30 -13.89
CA LEU A 96 -7.70 7.83 -13.51
C LEU A 96 -7.68 6.39 -13.00
N ALA A 97 -6.90 5.51 -13.60
CA ALA A 97 -6.78 4.12 -13.17
C ALA A 97 -6.08 3.99 -11.80
N GLU A 98 -5.05 4.79 -11.53
CA GLU A 98 -4.28 4.73 -10.29
C GLU A 98 -4.97 5.46 -9.12
N LEU A 99 -5.51 6.67 -9.35
CA LEU A 99 -6.11 7.50 -8.29
C LEU A 99 -7.62 7.34 -8.15
N GLY A 100 -8.29 6.83 -9.19
CA GLY A 100 -9.75 6.76 -9.28
C GLY A 100 -10.40 8.09 -9.67
N GLU A 101 -11.70 8.03 -9.99
CA GLU A 101 -12.52 9.22 -10.26
C GLU A 101 -12.92 9.93 -8.96
N GLY A 102 -12.80 11.25 -8.92
CA GLY A 102 -13.24 12.08 -7.79
C GLY A 102 -12.21 13.13 -7.34
N ARG A 103 -12.61 13.98 -6.37
CA ARG A 103 -11.74 15.01 -5.76
C ARG A 103 -11.03 15.93 -6.76
N GLY A 104 -11.68 16.25 -7.89
CA GLY A 104 -11.15 17.14 -8.92
C GLY A 104 -10.57 16.44 -10.15
N ILE A 105 -10.45 15.11 -10.15
CA ILE A 105 -10.03 14.32 -11.31
C ILE A 105 -11.27 13.67 -11.93
N TYR A 106 -11.57 14.02 -13.18
CA TYR A 106 -12.75 13.56 -13.89
C TYR A 106 -12.40 13.00 -15.26
N GLY A 107 -12.81 11.76 -15.50
CA GLY A 107 -12.67 11.13 -16.81
C GLY A 107 -13.68 11.69 -17.83
N PRO A 108 -13.46 11.42 -19.12
CA PRO A 108 -14.44 11.74 -20.16
C PRO A 108 -15.78 11.04 -19.87
N GLY A 109 -16.90 11.76 -20.04
CA GLY A 109 -18.25 11.25 -19.74
C GLY A 109 -18.63 11.19 -18.25
N TYR A 110 -17.86 11.81 -17.35
CA TYR A 110 -18.12 11.79 -15.91
C TYR A 110 -19.53 12.30 -15.54
N GLN A 111 -20.05 13.32 -16.24
CA GLN A 111 -21.38 13.89 -15.95
C GLN A 111 -22.51 12.88 -16.20
N GLU A 112 -22.38 12.05 -17.24
CA GLU A 112 -23.36 11.02 -17.58
C GLU A 112 -23.33 9.88 -16.56
N ARG A 113 -22.14 9.37 -16.22
CA ARG A 113 -21.97 8.35 -15.16
C ARG A 113 -22.42 8.87 -13.80
N ARG A 114 -22.16 10.14 -13.49
CA ARG A 114 -22.63 10.76 -12.25
C ARG A 114 -24.15 10.85 -12.21
N ARG A 115 -24.80 11.19 -13.32
CA ARG A 115 -26.26 11.21 -13.42
C ARG A 115 -26.84 9.82 -13.20
N GLU A 116 -26.28 8.80 -13.86
CA GLU A 116 -26.72 7.40 -13.66
C GLU A 116 -26.58 6.97 -12.19
N ARG A 117 -25.43 7.24 -11.56
CA ARG A 117 -25.21 6.96 -10.13
C ARG A 117 -26.22 7.69 -9.22
N ILE A 118 -26.56 8.95 -9.52
CA ILE A 118 -27.52 9.73 -8.73
C ILE A 118 -28.95 9.26 -8.96
N LYS A 119 -29.30 8.90 -10.21
CA LYS A 119 -30.60 8.36 -10.56
C LYS A 119 -30.83 7.01 -9.88
N GLU A 120 -29.82 6.14 -9.89
CA GLU A 120 -29.87 4.83 -9.21
C GLU A 120 -29.95 4.99 -7.69
N ALA A 121 -29.13 5.86 -7.10
CA ALA A 121 -29.07 6.00 -5.64
C ALA A 121 -30.26 6.77 -5.04
N TYR A 122 -30.82 7.75 -5.75
CA TYR A 122 -31.79 8.70 -5.20
C TYR A 122 -33.06 8.87 -6.03
N GLY A 123 -33.17 8.27 -7.22
CA GLY A 123 -34.31 8.45 -8.11
C GLY A 123 -34.44 9.85 -8.71
N ILE A 124 -33.38 10.67 -8.64
CA ILE A 124 -33.38 12.07 -9.08
C ILE A 124 -32.76 12.17 -10.49
N ASP A 125 -33.51 12.73 -11.43
CA ASP A 125 -33.00 13.05 -12.77
C ASP A 125 -32.32 14.43 -12.77
N VAL A 126 -30.99 14.43 -12.92
CA VAL A 126 -30.18 15.66 -12.95
C VAL A 126 -30.09 16.20 -14.38
N PRO A 127 -30.49 17.46 -14.65
CA PRO A 127 -30.42 18.05 -15.99
C PRO A 127 -28.97 18.37 -16.42
N THR A 128 -28.72 18.29 -17.73
CA THR A 128 -27.38 18.42 -18.36
C THR A 128 -26.94 19.85 -18.66
N SER A 129 -27.86 20.82 -18.67
CA SER A 129 -27.53 22.25 -18.82
C SER A 129 -27.65 22.96 -17.47
N ALA A 130 -26.67 23.80 -17.13
CA ALA A 130 -26.90 24.82 -16.09
C ALA A 130 -28.17 25.59 -16.47
N PRO A 131 -29.09 25.89 -15.52
CA PRO A 131 -30.20 26.76 -15.82
C PRO A 131 -29.62 28.07 -16.36
N ALA A 132 -30.04 28.46 -17.57
CA ALA A 132 -29.70 29.76 -18.11
C ALA A 132 -30.16 30.82 -17.11
N SER A 133 -29.20 31.52 -16.52
CA SER A 133 -29.43 32.69 -15.66
C SER A 133 -29.89 33.88 -16.49
#